data_AF-A0A2V5MME1-F1
#
_entry.id   AF-A0A2V5MME1-F1
#
_cell.length_a   1.000
_cell.length_b   1.000
_cell.length_c   1.000
_cell.angle_alpha   90.00
_cell.angle_beta   90.00
_cell.angle_gamma   90.00
#
_symmetry.space_group_name_H-M   'P 1'
#
loop_
_entity.id
_entity.type
_entity.pdbx_description
1 polymer ?
#
loop_
_entity_poly.entity_id
_entity_poly.type
_entity_poly.pdbx_seq_one_letter_code
_entity_poly.pdbx_strand_id
1 'polypeptide(L)' 'MRICVIFNPAARGEKAKRFRNHLDTLSTKCALKPTFTAGAGRTLAAEAVREGFEVIVAGGGDGTVNEVLNGIG' A
#
# COMPACT_ATOMS: atom_id res chain seq x y z
N MET A 1 -16.51 -0.47 -5.63
CA MET A 1 -15.06 -0.67 -5.82
C MET A 1 -14.28 0.03 -4.72
N ARG A 2 -13.93 -0.71 -3.66
CA ARG A 2 -13.04 -0.23 -2.59
C ARG A 2 -11.59 -0.59 -2.91
N ILE A 3 -10.72 0.41 -2.93
CA ILE A 3 -9.29 0.27 -3.23
C ILE A 3 -8.48 0.54 -1.96
N CYS A 4 -7.53 -0.34 -1.66
CA CYS A 4 -6.53 -0.14 -0.61
C CYS A 4 -5.13 -0.04 -1.23
N VAL A 5 -4.40 1.03 -0.95
CA VAL A 5 -3.03 1.24 -1.39
C VAL A 5 -2.10 1.01 -0.20
N ILE A 6 -1.27 -0.03 -0.27
CA ILE A 6 -0.25 -0.34 0.71
C ILE A 6 1.08 0.13 0.18
N PHE A 7 1.77 1.04 0.88
CA PHE A 7 2.99 1.64 0.34
C PHE A 7 4.11 1.78 1.36
N ASN A 8 5.36 1.78 0.90
CA ASN A 8 6.52 2.05 1.75
C ASN A 8 6.99 3.50 1.55
N PRO A 9 6.78 4.40 2.55
CA PRO A 9 7.20 5.80 2.46
C PRO A 9 8.72 5.95 2.28
N ALA A 10 9.51 5.01 2.80
CA ALA A 10 10.97 5.02 2.73
C ALA A 10 11.52 4.46 1.40
N ALA A 11 10.71 3.74 0.61
CA ALA A 11 11.18 3.06 -0.59
C ALA A 11 11.53 3.99 -1.77
N ARG A 12 11.22 5.30 -1.72
CA ARG A 12 11.41 6.20 -2.86
C ARG A 12 11.93 7.58 -2.43
N GLY A 13 13.07 7.99 -2.99
CA GLY A 13 13.66 9.34 -2.87
C GLY A 13 12.81 10.43 -3.55
N GLU A 14 13.35 11.26 -4.45
CA GLU A 14 12.63 12.41 -5.05
C GLU A 14 11.21 12.12 -5.58
N LYS A 15 10.95 10.90 -6.06
CA LYS A 15 9.62 10.45 -6.52
C LYS A 15 8.56 10.37 -5.40
N ALA A 16 8.96 10.34 -4.12
CA ALA A 16 8.04 10.36 -2.98
C ALA A 16 7.29 11.68 -2.83
N LYS A 17 7.83 12.82 -3.29
CA LYS A 17 7.05 14.08 -3.30
C LYS A 17 5.88 13.99 -4.27
N ARG A 18 6.13 13.52 -5.50
CA ARG A 18 5.06 13.32 -6.49
C ARG A 18 4.07 12.27 -6.02
N PHE A 19 4.54 11.16 -5.46
CA PHE A 19 3.67 10.12 -4.94
C PHE A 19 2.79 10.64 -3.79
N ARG A 20 3.34 11.42 -2.85
CA ARG A 20 2.55 12.08 -1.78
C ARG A 20 1.48 13.02 -2.32
N ASN A 21 1.78 13.85 -3.32
CA ASN A 21 0.76 14.71 -3.92
C ASN A 21 -0.37 13.90 -4.59
N HIS A 22 -0.03 12.74 -5.18
CA HIS A 22 -1.06 11.83 -5.73
C HIS A 22 -1.81 11.11 -4.62
N LEU A 23 -1.17 10.76 -3.50
CA LEU A 23 -1.81 10.15 -2.35
C LEU A 23 -2.88 11.04 -1.75
N ASP A 24 -2.65 12.36 -1.62
CA ASP A 24 -3.68 13.28 -1.11
C ASP A 24 -4.94 13.23 -1.98
N THR A 25 -4.76 13.23 -3.31
CA THR A 25 -5.85 13.08 -4.28
C THR A 25 -6.51 11.70 -4.17
N LEU A 26 -5.73 10.65 -3.99
CA LEU A 26 -6.20 9.27 -3.89
C LEU A 26 -6.88 8.96 -2.55
N SER A 27 -6.54 9.65 -1.47
CA SER A 27 -7.11 9.41 -0.13
C SER A 27 -8.62 9.64 -0.09
N THR A 28 -9.12 10.51 -0.98
CA THR A 28 -10.56 10.75 -1.15
C THR A 28 -11.30 9.59 -1.82
N LYS A 29 -10.57 8.67 -2.47
CA LYS A 29 -11.12 7.56 -3.27
C LYS A 29 -10.66 6.17 -2.82
N CYS A 30 -9.58 6.09 -2.06
CA CYS A 30 -8.89 4.84 -1.69
C CYS A 30 -8.41 4.92 -0.24
N ALA A 31 -8.39 3.78 0.45
CA ALA A 31 -7.70 3.67 1.74
C ALA A 31 -6.19 3.63 1.51
N LEU A 32 -5.44 4.35 2.34
CA LEU A 32 -3.99 4.41 2.27
C LEU A 32 -3.40 3.77 3.54
N LYS A 33 -2.61 2.72 3.37
CA LYS A 33 -1.96 1.97 4.46
C LYS A 33 -0.43 2.04 4.31
N PRO A 34 0.27 2.97 5.00
CA PRO A 34 1.72 3.03 4.97
C PRO A 34 2.35 1.85 5.73
N THR A 35 3.48 1.36 5.25
CA THR A 35 4.35 0.38 5.93
C THR A 35 5.47 1.13 6.66
N PHE A 36 5.71 0.77 7.92
CA PHE A 36 6.74 1.40 8.76
C PHE A 36 7.91 0.46 9.07
N THR A 37 7.73 -0.83 8.87
CA THR A 37 8.72 -1.88 9.13
C THR A 37 8.68 -2.93 8.02
N ALA A 38 9.78 -3.66 7.84
CA ALA A 38 9.79 -4.82 6.96
C ALA A 38 8.78 -5.87 7.45
N GLY A 39 8.06 -6.48 6.51
CA GLY A 39 6.98 -7.43 6.78
C GLY A 39 5.62 -6.80 7.05
N ALA A 40 5.53 -5.49 7.27
CA ALA A 40 4.25 -4.82 7.53
C ALA A 40 3.29 -4.92 6.32
N GLY A 41 3.81 -4.98 5.09
CA GLY A 41 2.98 -5.09 3.89
C GLY A 41 2.10 -6.34 3.89
N ARG A 42 2.60 -7.44 4.48
CA ARG A 42 1.87 -8.71 4.57
C ARG A 42 0.66 -8.59 5.48
N THR A 43 0.85 -8.04 6.68
CA THR A 43 -0.23 -7.85 7.66
C THR A 43 -1.29 -6.90 7.12
N LEU A 44 -0.87 -5.77 6.54
CA LEU A 44 -1.80 -4.78 5.98
C LEU A 44 -2.61 -5.34 4.80
N ALA A 45 -2.01 -6.21 3.98
CA ALA A 45 -2.70 -6.88 2.88
C ALA A 45 -3.74 -7.88 3.39
N ALA A 46 -3.40 -8.70 4.39
CA ALA A 46 -4.35 -9.62 5.01
C ALA A 46 -5.53 -8.88 5.66
N GLU A 47 -5.26 -7.77 6.34
CA GLU A 47 -6.28 -6.87 6.86
C GLU A 47 -7.15 -6.30 5.75
N ALA A 48 -6.56 -5.82 4.64
CA ALA A 48 -7.32 -5.27 3.52
C ALA A 48 -8.26 -6.33 2.90
N VAL A 49 -7.82 -7.57 2.79
CA VAL A 49 -8.69 -8.68 2.35
C VAL A 49 -9.83 -8.90 3.34
N ARG A 50 -9.53 -8.98 4.65
CA ARG A 50 -10.55 -9.12 5.70
C ARG A 50 -11.55 -7.96 5.75
N GLU A 51 -11.07 -6.75 5.50
CA GLU A 51 -11.89 -5.53 5.44
C GLU A 51 -12.75 -5.49 4.16
N GLY A 52 -12.51 -6.38 3.20
CA GLY A 52 -13.29 -6.57 1.97
C GLY A 52 -12.93 -5.58 0.85
N PHE A 53 -11.68 -5.14 0.78
CA PHE A 53 -11.21 -4.35 -0.36
C PHE A 53 -11.18 -5.20 -1.63
N GLU A 54 -11.67 -4.66 -2.73
CA GLU A 54 -11.76 -5.34 -4.03
C GLU A 54 -10.44 -5.24 -4.80
N VAL A 55 -9.69 -4.16 -4.56
CA VAL A 55 -8.41 -3.90 -5.22
C VAL A 55 -7.37 -3.55 -4.16
N ILE A 56 -6.25 -4.28 -4.17
CA ILE A 56 -5.09 -4.00 -3.32
C ILE A 56 -3.92 -3.59 -4.20
N VAL A 57 -3.39 -2.40 -3.98
CA VAL A 57 -2.29 -1.81 -4.75
C VAL A 57 -1.02 -1.79 -3.91
N ALA A 58 0.05 -2.43 -4.39
CA ALA A 58 1.36 -2.37 -3.76
C ALA A 58 2.18 -1.18 -4.30
N GLY A 59 2.42 -0.17 -3.47
CA GLY A 59 3.21 1.02 -3.77
C GLY A 59 4.61 0.96 -3.16
N GLY A 60 5.56 0.29 -3.81
CA GLY A 60 6.93 0.18 -3.29
C GLY A 60 7.94 -0.35 -4.29
N GLY A 61 9.02 -0.93 -3.78
CA GLY A 61 9.93 -1.78 -4.55
C GLY A 61 9.53 -3.26 -4.42
N ASP A 62 10.37 -4.16 -4.91
CA ASP A 62 10.06 -5.60 -4.99
C ASP A 62 9.76 -6.22 -3.63
N GLY A 63 10.43 -5.77 -2.56
CA GLY A 63 10.14 -6.23 -1.20
C GLY A 63 8.70 -5.92 -0.76
N THR A 64 8.21 -4.71 -1.02
CA THR A 64 6.82 -4.32 -0.71
C THR A 64 5.82 -5.10 -1.55
N VAL A 65 6.12 -5.32 -2.83
CA VAL A 65 5.27 -6.13 -3.72
C VAL A 65 5.18 -7.57 -3.20
N ASN A 66 6.32 -8.17 -2.85
CA ASN A 66 6.38 -9.52 -2.32
C ASN A 66 5.63 -9.65 -0.98
N GLU A 67 5.79 -8.69 -0.07
CA GLU A 67 5.05 -8.68 1.20
C GLU A 67 3.54 -8.63 0.99
N VAL A 68 3.07 -7.71 0.15
CA VAL A 68 1.63 -7.56 -0.15
C VAL A 68 1.09 -8.81 -0.82
N LEU A 69 1.80 -9.36 -1.82
CA LEU A 69 1.42 -10.59 -2.50
C LEU A 69 1.27 -11.77 -1.53
N ASN A 70 2.20 -11.93 -0.58
CA ASN A 70 2.14 -13.01 0.41
C ASN A 70 1.14 -12.74 1.56
N GLY A 71 0.45 -11.60 1.55
CA GLY A 71 -0.55 -11.22 2.55
C GLY A 71 -2.00 -11.34 2.08
N ILE A 72 -2.24 -11.34 0.76
CA ILE A 72 -3.61 -11.40 0.22
C ILE A 72 -4.24 -12.81 0.28
N GLY A 73 -3.45 -13.86 0.46
CA GLY A 73 -3.92 -15.24 0.49
C GLY A 73 -3.07 -16.15 -0.38
#